data_AF-A0AA91RFH3-F1
#
_entry.id   AF-A0AA91RFH3-F1
#
_cell.length_a   1.000
_cell.length_b   1.000
_cell.length_c   1.000
_cell.angle_alpha   90.00
_cell.angle_beta   90.00
_cell.angle_gamma   90.00
#
_symmetry.space_group_name_H-M   'P 1'
#
loop_
_entity.id
_entity.type
_entity.pdbx_description
1 polymer ?
#
loop_
_entity_poly.entity_id
_entity_poly.type
_entity_poly.pdbx_seq_one_letter_code
_entity_poly.pdbx_strand_id
1 'polypeptide(L)'
;MTEDTWTSRDLPVLRAVVDICDESGAYLTRATAIEQRTGLDHDTVQRALRRLNSQPSCFEKLVGASGGQIIMVGPPTADALRVAGAWPSPEQLLQRLINALETAADDDTRAPEERSKFRQAASYLGSFATQVAIGALGGAGGNVLSG
;
A
#
# COMPACT_ATOMS: atom_id res chain seq x y z
N MET A 1 -2.85 7.21 27.98
CA MET A 1 -2.48 6.31 26.86
C MET A 1 -3.45 6.59 25.73
N THR A 2 -2.97 6.98 24.56
CA THR A 2 -3.82 7.20 23.39
C THR A 2 -4.32 5.84 22.91
N GLU A 3 -5.65 5.65 22.81
CA GLU A 3 -6.22 4.41 22.26
C GLU A 3 -5.69 4.15 20.84
N ASP A 4 -5.47 2.87 20.48
CA ASP A 4 -5.09 2.47 19.12
C ASP A 4 -6.28 2.65 18.16
N THR A 5 -6.48 3.90 17.81
CA THR A 5 -7.48 4.40 16.86
C THR A 5 -7.05 4.16 15.41
N TRP A 6 -5.77 3.87 15.17
CA TRP A 6 -5.29 3.60 13.83
C TRP A 6 -5.86 2.28 13.31
N THR A 7 -5.66 1.19 14.06
CA THR A 7 -6.12 -0.15 13.65
C THR A 7 -7.63 -0.28 13.73
N SER A 8 -8.26 0.32 14.73
CA SER A 8 -9.70 0.18 15.02
C SER A 8 -10.61 1.11 14.22
N ARG A 9 -10.08 2.20 13.64
CA ARG A 9 -10.89 3.24 12.99
C ARG A 9 -10.29 3.74 11.68
N ASP A 10 -9.06 4.26 11.71
CA ASP A 10 -8.54 5.03 10.59
C ASP A 10 -8.12 4.14 9.41
N LEU A 11 -7.46 3.02 9.67
CA LEU A 11 -7.06 2.06 8.63
C LEU A 11 -8.27 1.40 7.94
N PRO A 12 -9.32 0.93 8.65
CA PRO A 12 -10.55 0.46 8.01
C PRO A 12 -11.20 1.50 7.11
N VAL A 13 -11.26 2.76 7.55
CA VAL A 13 -11.80 3.87 6.73
C VAL A 13 -10.95 4.11 5.49
N LEU A 14 -9.63 4.14 5.62
CA LEU A 14 -8.74 4.33 4.48
C LEU A 14 -8.88 3.21 3.44
N ARG A 15 -8.91 1.94 3.89
CA ARG A 15 -9.12 0.79 3.01
C ARG A 15 -10.46 0.86 2.28
N ALA A 16 -11.53 1.21 2.98
CA ALA A 16 -12.83 1.40 2.36
C ALA A 16 -12.83 2.46 1.26
N VAL A 17 -12.09 3.58 1.44
CA VAL A 17 -11.95 4.58 0.37
C VAL A 17 -11.24 3.99 -0.85
N VAL A 18 -10.16 3.24 -0.63
CA VAL A 18 -9.41 2.59 -1.72
C VAL A 18 -10.31 1.63 -2.48
N ASP A 19 -10.97 0.71 -1.78
CA ASP A 19 -11.84 -0.29 -2.38
C ASP A 19 -12.97 0.36 -3.20
N ILE A 20 -13.61 1.41 -2.65
CA ILE A 20 -14.70 2.11 -3.35
C ILE A 20 -14.18 2.85 -4.59
N CYS A 21 -13.01 3.49 -4.51
CA CYS A 21 -12.39 4.15 -5.66
C CYS A 21 -12.08 3.14 -6.77
N ASP A 22 -11.50 1.99 -6.43
CA ASP A 22 -11.13 0.94 -7.37
C ASP A 22 -12.35 0.28 -8.02
N GLU A 23 -13.41 0.00 -7.25
CA GLU A 23 -14.63 -0.64 -7.75
C GLU A 23 -15.52 0.29 -8.59
N SER A 24 -15.68 1.54 -8.15
CA SER A 24 -16.63 2.46 -8.80
C SER A 24 -16.03 3.22 -9.98
N GLY A 25 -14.70 3.34 -10.04
CA GLY A 25 -14.00 4.23 -10.98
C GLY A 25 -14.35 5.72 -10.80
N ALA A 26 -15.07 6.08 -9.73
CA ALA A 26 -15.47 7.45 -9.46
C ALA A 26 -14.31 8.23 -8.83
N TYR A 27 -14.06 9.44 -9.33
CA TYR A 27 -13.00 10.30 -8.80
C TYR A 27 -13.26 10.77 -7.35
N LEU A 28 -14.52 10.80 -6.90
CA LEU A 28 -14.89 11.22 -5.56
C LEU A 28 -15.72 10.14 -4.85
N THR A 29 -15.31 9.79 -3.64
CA THR A 29 -15.98 8.83 -2.76
C THR A 29 -16.80 9.57 -1.70
N ARG A 30 -18.10 9.25 -1.59
CA ARG A 30 -19.01 9.83 -0.59
C ARG A 30 -18.76 9.26 0.80
N ALA A 31 -18.78 10.11 1.82
CA ALA A 31 -18.63 9.69 3.22
C ALA A 31 -19.67 8.63 3.64
N THR A 32 -20.91 8.75 3.16
CA THR A 32 -21.97 7.77 3.44
C THR A 32 -21.70 6.38 2.84
N ALA A 33 -20.98 6.30 1.72
CA ALA A 33 -20.58 5.01 1.15
C ALA A 33 -19.49 4.33 2.02
N ILE A 34 -18.62 5.13 2.62
CA ILE A 34 -17.59 4.67 3.55
C ILE A 34 -18.23 4.16 4.85
N GLU A 35 -19.21 4.88 5.39
CA GLU A 35 -20.02 4.44 6.54
C GLU A 35 -20.67 3.07 6.26
N GLN A 36 -21.33 2.92 5.11
CA GLN A 36 -21.95 1.66 4.71
C GLN A 36 -20.95 0.52 4.55
N ARG A 37 -19.77 0.78 3.97
CA ARG A 37 -18.72 -0.24 3.76
C ARG A 37 -18.08 -0.70 5.08
N THR A 38 -17.86 0.23 6.00
CA THR A 38 -17.15 -0.05 7.26
C THR A 38 -18.07 -0.45 8.41
N GLY A 39 -19.36 -0.11 8.34
CA GLY A 39 -20.31 -0.26 9.43
C GLY A 39 -20.08 0.73 10.60
N LEU A 40 -19.18 1.69 10.43
CA LEU A 40 -18.89 2.71 11.43
C LEU A 40 -19.94 3.82 11.40
N ASP A 41 -20.24 4.40 12.56
CA ASP A 41 -21.14 5.54 12.65
C ASP A 41 -20.55 6.80 12.00
N HIS A 42 -21.43 7.72 11.63
CA HIS A 42 -21.09 8.96 10.95
C HIS A 42 -19.97 9.75 11.67
N ASP A 43 -20.08 9.95 12.99
CA ASP A 43 -19.12 10.76 13.72
C ASP A 43 -17.74 10.09 13.77
N THR A 44 -17.72 8.75 13.86
CA THR A 44 -16.49 7.96 13.81
C THR A 44 -15.81 8.07 12.45
N VAL A 45 -16.56 7.97 11.35
CA VAL A 45 -16.01 8.18 9.99
C VAL A 45 -15.51 9.60 9.82
N GLN A 46 -16.26 10.61 10.27
CA GLN A 46 -15.84 12.01 10.17
C GLN A 46 -14.56 12.30 10.95
N ARG A 47 -14.40 11.73 12.16
CA ARG A 47 -13.15 11.82 12.93
C ARG A 47 -11.98 11.16 12.17
N ALA A 48 -12.21 9.99 11.58
CA ALA A 48 -11.20 9.29 10.81
C ALA A 48 -10.77 10.08 9.57
N LEU A 49 -11.72 10.56 8.77
CA LEU A 49 -11.44 11.34 7.56
C LEU A 49 -10.69 12.64 7.87
N ARG A 50 -11.03 13.34 8.96
CA ARG A 50 -10.27 14.52 9.41
C ARG A 50 -8.83 14.17 9.77
N ARG A 51 -8.61 13.04 10.46
CA ARG A 51 -7.27 12.58 10.82
C ARG A 51 -6.47 12.16 9.59
N LEU A 52 -7.07 11.41 8.67
CA LEU A 52 -6.45 10.97 7.43
C LEU A 52 -6.14 12.14 6.48
N ASN A 53 -6.89 13.24 6.58
CA ASN A 53 -6.62 14.49 5.86
C ASN A 53 -5.59 15.40 6.55
N SER A 54 -5.08 15.05 7.74
CA SER A 54 -4.00 15.81 8.39
C SER A 54 -2.69 15.69 7.59
N GLN A 55 -1.79 16.66 7.69
CA GLN A 55 -0.56 16.65 6.87
C GLN A 55 0.41 15.54 7.33
N PRO A 56 0.94 14.70 6.40
CA PRO A 56 0.63 14.65 4.96
C PRO A 56 -0.74 14.00 4.67
N SER A 57 -1.54 14.65 3.81
CA SER A 57 -2.90 14.18 3.50
C SER A 57 -2.88 12.83 2.78
N CYS A 58 -3.75 11.92 3.22
CA CYS A 58 -4.00 10.65 2.55
C CYS A 58 -4.86 10.80 1.28
N PHE A 59 -5.45 11.98 1.04
CA PHE A 59 -6.35 12.23 -0.08
C PHE A 59 -5.88 13.41 -0.93
N GLU A 60 -6.01 13.30 -2.25
CA GLU A 60 -5.68 14.39 -3.20
C GLU A 60 -6.66 15.56 -3.13
N LYS A 61 -7.90 15.29 -2.75
CA LYS A 61 -8.97 16.28 -2.68
C LYS A 61 -9.92 15.98 -1.53
N LEU A 62 -10.48 17.04 -0.96
CA LEU A 62 -11.53 16.93 0.03
C LEU A 62 -12.65 17.92 -0.30
N VAL A 63 -13.90 17.46 -0.17
CA VAL A 63 -15.10 18.28 -0.35
C VAL A 63 -15.85 18.34 0.97
N GLY A 64 -15.87 19.52 1.59
CA GLY A 64 -16.58 19.77 2.85
C GLY A 64 -17.92 20.49 2.66
N ALA A 65 -18.77 20.40 3.69
CA ALA A 65 -19.96 21.22 3.88
C ALA A 65 -19.61 22.51 4.66
N SER A 66 -20.49 23.50 4.61
CA SER A 66 -20.37 24.75 5.40
C SER A 66 -20.26 24.51 6.92
N GLY A 67 -20.73 23.36 7.42
CA GLY A 67 -20.62 22.95 8.82
C GLY A 67 -19.34 22.17 9.19
N GLY A 68 -18.33 22.11 8.31
CA GLY A 68 -17.07 21.40 8.58
C GLY A 68 -17.17 19.86 8.51
N GLN A 69 -18.27 19.35 7.94
CA GLN A 69 -18.44 17.93 7.63
C GLN A 69 -17.77 17.61 6.30
N ILE A 70 -17.13 16.46 6.20
CA ILE A 70 -16.53 15.96 4.97
C ILE A 70 -17.61 15.19 4.19
N ILE A 71 -17.99 15.70 3.03
CA ILE A 71 -19.03 15.09 2.19
C ILE A 71 -18.42 14.04 1.26
N MET A 72 -17.28 14.37 0.67
CA MET A 72 -16.57 13.49 -0.26
C MET A 72 -15.06 13.63 -0.09
N VAL A 73 -14.35 12.54 -0.38
CA VAL A 73 -12.90 12.51 -0.49
C VAL A 73 -12.51 12.10 -1.91
N GLY A 74 -11.41 12.68 -2.40
CA GLY A 74 -10.80 12.30 -3.66
C GLY A 74 -9.94 11.06 -3.54
N PRO A 75 -9.20 10.72 -4.62
CA PRO A 75 -8.39 9.51 -4.66
C PRO A 75 -7.37 9.48 -3.53
N PRO A 76 -7.08 8.29 -2.97
CA PRO A 76 -5.98 8.09 -2.04
C PRO A 76 -4.64 8.42 -2.70
N THR A 77 -3.74 9.07 -1.96
CA THR A 77 -2.38 9.32 -2.42
C THR A 77 -1.56 8.03 -2.50
N ALA A 78 -0.43 8.05 -3.24
CA ALA A 78 0.45 6.87 -3.35
C ALA A 78 0.94 6.36 -1.98
N ASP A 79 1.21 7.26 -1.04
CA ASP A 79 1.61 6.88 0.32
C ASP A 79 0.45 6.27 1.09
N ALA A 80 -0.76 6.79 0.91
CA ALA A 80 -1.96 6.23 1.51
C ALA A 80 -2.27 4.81 0.99
N LEU A 81 -2.06 4.55 -0.31
CA LEU A 81 -2.19 3.21 -0.89
C LEU A 81 -1.18 2.20 -0.30
N ARG A 82 0.07 2.64 -0.08
CA ARG A 82 1.11 1.83 0.55
C ARG A 82 0.75 1.49 1.99
N VAL A 83 0.26 2.48 2.74
CA VAL A 83 -0.16 2.32 4.14
C VAL A 83 -1.43 1.46 4.28
N ALA A 84 -2.38 1.58 3.35
CA ALA A 84 -3.59 0.76 3.32
C ALA A 84 -3.29 -0.72 3.02
N GLY A 85 -2.12 -1.02 2.45
CA GLY A 85 -1.75 -2.33 1.92
C GLY A 85 -2.43 -2.65 0.58
N ALA A 86 -2.97 -1.62 -0.09
CA ALA A 86 -3.60 -1.76 -1.41
C ALA A 86 -2.58 -1.72 -2.55
N TRP A 87 -1.41 -1.11 -2.31
CA TRP A 87 -0.26 -1.32 -3.18
C TRP A 87 0.44 -2.63 -2.78
N PRO A 88 0.73 -3.55 -3.71
CA PRO A 88 1.53 -4.74 -3.39
C PRO A 88 2.84 -4.30 -2.74
N SER A 89 3.24 -4.98 -1.67
CA SER A 89 4.47 -4.59 -0.97
C SER A 89 5.64 -4.55 -1.96
N PRO A 90 6.69 -3.74 -1.74
CA PRO A 90 7.87 -3.73 -2.60
C PRO A 90 8.41 -5.14 -2.89
N GLU A 91 8.32 -6.03 -1.89
CA GLU A 91 8.68 -7.45 -2.00
C GLU A 91 7.74 -8.21 -2.93
N GLN A 92 6.43 -8.00 -2.83
CA GLN A 92 5.45 -8.61 -3.74
C GLN A 92 5.59 -8.11 -5.18
N LEU A 93 5.94 -6.83 -5.38
CA LEU A 93 6.24 -6.29 -6.71
C LEU A 93 7.53 -6.88 -7.28
N LEU A 94 8.57 -6.97 -6.46
CA LEU A 94 9.82 -7.59 -6.87
C LEU A 94 9.61 -9.06 -7.23
N GLN A 95 8.84 -9.80 -6.42
CA GLN A 95 8.52 -11.19 -6.72
C GLN A 95 7.69 -11.32 -8.00
N ARG A 96 6.71 -10.44 -8.25
CA ARG A 96 5.95 -10.43 -9.51
C ARG A 96 6.85 -10.14 -10.71
N LEU A 97 7.81 -9.23 -10.57
CA LEU A 97 8.78 -8.92 -11.62
C LEU A 97 9.71 -10.12 -11.90
N ILE A 98 10.24 -10.76 -10.85
CA ILE A 98 11.06 -11.97 -10.97
C ILE A 98 10.26 -13.06 -11.70
N ASN A 99 9.01 -13.32 -11.27
CA ASN A 99 8.15 -14.32 -11.89
C ASN A 99 7.86 -14.02 -13.37
N ALA A 100 7.66 -12.74 -13.73
CA ALA A 100 7.46 -12.33 -15.12
C ALA A 100 8.72 -12.57 -15.98
N LEU A 101 9.90 -12.32 -15.43
CA LEU A 101 11.19 -12.60 -16.09
C LEU A 101 11.42 -14.10 -16.24
N GLU A 102 11.11 -14.91 -15.24
CA GLU A 102 11.18 -16.37 -15.32
C GLU A 102 10.21 -16.91 -16.38
N THR A 103 8.97 -16.43 -16.39
CA THR A 103 7.98 -16.80 -17.41
C THR A 103 8.48 -16.45 -18.82
N ALA A 104 9.09 -15.28 -19.00
CA ALA A 104 9.70 -14.88 -20.27
C ALA A 104 10.94 -15.71 -20.64
N ALA A 105 11.67 -16.24 -19.66
CA ALA A 105 12.81 -17.13 -19.87
C ALA A 105 12.39 -18.56 -20.27
N ASP A 106 11.19 -18.98 -19.85
CA ASP A 106 10.62 -20.30 -20.13
C ASP A 106 9.80 -20.32 -21.43
N ASP A 107 9.52 -19.17 -22.02
CA ASP A 107 8.84 -19.03 -23.30
C ASP A 107 9.69 -19.58 -24.46
N ASP A 108 9.36 -20.80 -24.91
CA ASP A 108 10.03 -21.50 -25.99
C ASP A 108 9.86 -20.83 -27.37
N THR A 109 8.97 -19.85 -27.50
CA THR A 109 8.80 -19.09 -28.75
C THR A 109 9.86 -18.00 -28.95
N ARG A 110 10.62 -17.68 -27.90
CA ARG A 110 11.67 -16.65 -27.91
C ARG A 110 13.03 -17.20 -28.27
N ALA A 111 13.91 -16.31 -28.75
CA ALA A 111 15.27 -16.69 -29.07
C ALA A 111 16.03 -17.19 -27.81
N PRO A 112 16.88 -18.22 -27.93
CA PRO A 112 17.63 -18.77 -26.79
C PRO A 112 18.45 -17.71 -26.03
N GLU A 113 19.02 -16.75 -26.75
CA GLU A 113 19.78 -15.64 -26.16
C GLU A 113 18.90 -14.71 -25.31
N GLU A 114 17.67 -14.43 -25.74
CA GLU A 114 16.73 -13.59 -24.99
C GLU A 114 16.27 -14.30 -23.72
N ARG A 115 15.96 -15.59 -23.83
CA ARG A 115 15.62 -16.44 -22.67
C ARG A 115 16.73 -16.49 -21.64
N SER A 116 17.99 -16.59 -22.09
CA SER A 116 19.17 -16.56 -21.24
C SER A 116 19.30 -15.21 -20.49
N LYS A 117 19.09 -14.09 -21.19
CA LYS A 117 19.09 -12.74 -20.58
C LYS A 117 18.01 -12.58 -19.52
N PHE A 118 16.79 -13.05 -19.77
CA PHE A 118 15.70 -13.00 -18.78
C PHE A 118 16.01 -13.85 -17.54
N ARG A 119 16.56 -15.05 -17.72
CA ARG A 119 16.97 -15.94 -16.63
C ARG A 119 18.08 -15.31 -15.78
N GLN A 120 19.05 -14.66 -16.42
CA GLN A 120 20.13 -13.95 -15.72
C GLN A 120 19.61 -12.75 -14.93
N ALA A 121 18.68 -11.97 -15.50
CA ALA A 121 18.06 -10.84 -14.83
C ALA A 121 17.23 -11.27 -13.60
N ALA A 122 16.43 -12.34 -13.71
CA ALA A 122 15.65 -12.90 -12.60
C ALA A 122 16.56 -13.35 -11.45
N SER A 123 17.63 -14.10 -11.74
CA SER A 123 18.59 -14.58 -10.75
C SER A 123 19.31 -13.45 -10.01
N TYR A 124 19.70 -12.39 -10.74
CA TYR A 124 20.35 -11.22 -10.14
C TYR A 124 19.42 -10.49 -9.15
N LEU A 125 18.16 -10.26 -9.54
CA LEU A 125 17.16 -9.60 -8.69
C LEU A 125 16.80 -10.43 -7.44
N GLY A 126 16.67 -11.75 -7.57
CA GLY A 126 16.42 -12.65 -6.43
C GLY A 126 17.60 -12.71 -5.44
N SER A 127 18.83 -12.67 -5.96
CA SER A 127 20.05 -12.67 -5.13
C SER A 127 20.17 -11.39 -4.30
N PHE A 128 19.88 -10.23 -4.90
CA PHE A 128 19.88 -8.94 -4.21
C PHE A 128 18.83 -8.88 -3.08
N ALA A 129 17.62 -9.40 -3.33
CA ALA A 129 16.56 -9.46 -2.31
C ALA A 129 17.00 -10.26 -1.06
N THR A 130 17.69 -11.39 -1.28
CA THR A 130 18.20 -12.25 -0.21
C THR A 130 19.26 -11.53 0.64
N GLN A 131 20.13 -10.72 0.02
CA GLN A 131 21.16 -9.95 0.73
C GLN A 131 20.56 -8.83 1.60
N VAL A 132 19.55 -8.12 1.11
CA VAL A 132 18.85 -7.08 1.89
C VAL A 132 18.11 -7.71 3.09
N ALA A 133 17.47 -8.86 2.90
CA ALA A 133 16.80 -9.60 3.97
C ALA A 133 17.77 -10.12 5.04
N ILE A 134 18.94 -10.63 4.63
CA ILE A 134 20.00 -11.05 5.56
C ILE A 134 20.60 -9.85 6.30
N GLY A 135 20.77 -8.71 5.63
CA GLY A 135 21.27 -7.47 6.24
C GLY A 135 20.33 -6.90 7.31
N ALA A 136 19.02 -6.97 7.09
CA ALA A 136 18.01 -6.54 8.07
C ALA A 136 17.90 -7.47 9.30
N LEU A 137 18.25 -8.76 9.15
CA LEU A 137 18.29 -9.74 10.25
C LEU A 137 19.66 -9.79 10.96
N GLY A 138 20.73 -9.37 10.31
CA GLY A 138 22.08 -9.27 10.91
C GLY A 138 22.36 -7.93 11.62
N GLY A 139 21.51 -6.93 11.40
CA GLY A 139 21.72 -5.54 11.83
C GLY A 139 20.86 -5.08 13.01
N ALA A 140 20.67 -5.90 14.04
CA ALA A 140 20.13 -5.44 15.32
C ALA A 140 20.63 -6.29 16.51
N GLY A 141 21.79 -5.90 17.05
CA GLY A 141 22.12 -6.02 18.48
C GLY A 141 22.51 -7.40 19.02
N GLY A 142 23.81 -7.68 19.07
CA GLY A 142 24.40 -8.77 19.86
C GLY A 142 25.91 -8.58 20.05
N ASN A 143 26.27 -7.78 21.04
CA ASN A 143 27.62 -7.40 21.46
C ASN A 143 28.58 -8.60 21.66
N VAL A 144 29.80 -8.54 21.13
CA VAL A 144 30.99 -9.20 21.72
C VAL A 144 32.16 -8.21 21.75
N LEU A 145 32.15 -7.41 22.82
CA LEU A 145 33.24 -7.10 23.76
C LEU A 145 34.69 -6.98 23.26
N SER A 146 35.29 -5.85 23.67
CA SER A 146 36.71 -5.54 23.75
C SER A 146 37.61 -6.71 24.21
N GLY A 147 38.79 -6.77 23.61
CA GLY A 147 39.93 -7.60 24.00
C GLY A 147 41.00 -7.57 22.92
#